data_AF-W4QCH7-F1
#
_entry.id   AF-W4QCH7-F1
#
_cell.length_a   1.000
_cell.length_b   1.000
_cell.length_c   1.000
_cell.angle_alpha   90.00
_cell.angle_beta   90.00
_cell.angle_gamma   90.00
#
_symmetry.space_group_name_H-M   'P 1'
#
loop_
_entity.id
_entity.type
_entity.pdbx_description
1 polymer ?
#
loop_
_entity_poly.entity_id
_entity_poly.type
_entity_poly.pdbx_seq_one_letter_code
_entity_poly.pdbx_strand_id
1 'polypeptide(L)'
;MANLRLFLANMLVVHLLLYPLSSQVVALDEGLSPTEEIQLELIGRYDSGAGFNQGGAEIVTFDRYTKQAFIVNGAHHAIDIVDLSTIGDSNLQLERKGRIQVSELDLGAGFQIGDITSVAIHPGGDFIAFSVPAERERIMGESSLLIPMGK
;
A
#
# COMPACT_ATOMS: atom_id res chain seq x y z
N MET A 1 0.37 37.20 -84.28
CA MET A 1 -0.31 37.74 -83.08
C MET A 1 0.02 36.84 -81.90
N ALA A 2 0.84 37.36 -80.98
CA ALA A 2 1.08 36.93 -79.60
C ALA A 2 1.01 35.42 -79.27
N ASN A 3 2.03 34.70 -79.71
CA ASN A 3 2.52 33.52 -79.00
C ASN A 3 3.12 33.98 -77.66
N LEU A 4 2.46 33.72 -76.53
CA LEU A 4 3.09 33.29 -75.26
C LEU A 4 2.00 33.12 -74.17
N ARG A 5 1.00 32.28 -74.47
CA ARG A 5 -0.01 31.79 -73.51
C ARG A 5 0.55 30.87 -72.41
N LEU A 6 1.86 30.88 -72.10
CA LEU A 6 2.42 29.82 -71.24
C LEU A 6 3.54 30.22 -70.27
N PHE A 7 4.01 31.47 -70.24
CA PHE A 7 5.11 31.85 -69.33
C PHE A 7 4.66 32.55 -68.04
N LEU A 8 3.43 33.09 -67.98
CA LEU A 8 2.87 33.61 -66.72
C LEU A 8 2.28 32.52 -65.83
N ALA A 9 2.11 31.30 -66.35
CA ALA A 9 1.67 30.14 -65.58
C ALA A 9 2.71 29.64 -64.55
N ASN A 10 3.94 30.17 -64.58
CA ASN A 10 5.04 29.73 -63.69
C ASN A 10 5.50 30.78 -62.66
N MET A 11 4.74 31.86 -62.44
CA MET A 11 5.00 32.76 -61.31
C MET A 11 3.80 32.91 -60.35
N LEU A 12 2.87 31.95 -60.35
CA LEU A 12 1.82 31.85 -59.35
C LEU A 12 2.01 30.66 -58.39
N VAL A 13 3.02 29.81 -58.61
CA VAL A 13 3.22 28.56 -57.84
C VAL A 13 4.23 28.70 -56.69
N VAL A 14 5.00 29.80 -56.60
CA VAL A 14 6.05 29.94 -55.57
C VAL A 14 5.64 30.81 -54.37
N HIS A 15 4.38 31.26 -54.28
CA HIS A 15 3.88 31.97 -53.09
C HIS A 15 2.90 31.15 -52.23
N LEU A 16 2.69 29.87 -52.57
CA LEU A 16 1.81 28.97 -51.81
C LEU A 16 2.56 27.89 -51.03
N LEU A 17 3.79 28.17 -50.57
CA LEU A 17 4.57 27.26 -49.70
C LEU A 17 5.08 27.93 -48.40
N LEU A 18 4.49 29.07 -48.02
CA LEU A 18 4.87 29.80 -46.81
C LEU A 18 3.68 30.21 -45.93
N TYR A 19 2.57 29.46 -46.00
CA TYR A 19 1.61 29.48 -44.91
C TYR A 19 2.11 28.52 -43.84
N PRO A 20 2.55 28.99 -42.65
CA PRO A 20 2.61 28.07 -41.53
C PRO A 20 1.19 27.55 -41.33
N LEU A 21 0.99 26.24 -41.48
CA LEU A 21 -0.13 25.59 -40.82
C LEU A 21 0.06 25.91 -39.34
N SER A 22 -0.71 26.86 -38.81
CA SER A 22 -0.88 26.96 -37.38
C SER A 22 -1.55 25.67 -36.95
N SER A 23 -0.76 24.79 -36.33
CA SER A 23 -1.26 23.60 -35.68
C SER A 23 -2.25 24.06 -34.60
N GLN A 24 -3.54 24.00 -34.87
CA GLN A 24 -4.51 24.08 -33.80
C GLN A 24 -4.41 22.77 -33.03
N VAL A 25 -3.79 22.84 -31.86
CA VAL A 25 -3.98 21.82 -30.83
C VAL A 25 -5.44 21.96 -30.40
N VAL A 26 -6.32 21.17 -31.00
CA VAL A 26 -7.64 20.93 -30.42
C VAL A 26 -7.36 20.05 -29.21
N ALA A 27 -7.29 20.67 -28.03
CA ALA A 27 -7.40 19.93 -26.79
C ALA A 27 -8.79 19.30 -26.80
N LEU A 28 -8.86 17.98 -26.88
CA LEU A 28 -10.05 17.27 -26.44
C LEU A 28 -10.07 17.46 -24.93
N ASP A 29 -10.80 18.48 -24.49
CA ASP A 29 -11.25 18.60 -23.10
C ASP A 29 -12.28 17.49 -22.88
N GLU A 30 -11.79 16.24 -22.83
CA GLU A 30 -12.53 15.15 -22.22
C GLU A 30 -12.69 15.57 -20.76
N GLY A 31 -13.90 16.04 -20.43
CA GLY A 31 -14.23 16.78 -19.21
C GLY A 31 -13.94 16.03 -17.93
N LEU A 32 -12.67 15.93 -17.56
CA LEU A 32 -12.22 15.65 -16.23
C LEU A 32 -12.34 16.96 -15.45
N SER A 33 -13.52 17.14 -14.83
CA SER A 33 -13.72 18.14 -13.79
C SER A 33 -12.55 18.07 -12.80
N PRO A 34 -11.83 19.18 -12.55
CA PRO A 34 -10.83 19.18 -11.50
C PRO A 34 -11.50 18.85 -10.16
N THR A 35 -10.87 17.91 -9.46
CA THR A 35 -10.85 17.76 -8.00
C THR A 35 -12.13 17.29 -7.31
N GLU A 36 -12.43 15.99 -7.39
CA GLU A 36 -12.92 15.31 -6.18
C GLU A 36 -11.76 15.30 -5.17
N GLU A 37 -11.85 16.15 -4.15
CA GLU A 37 -10.84 16.24 -3.10
C GLU A 37 -11.00 15.07 -2.12
N ILE A 38 -9.97 14.24 -1.98
CA ILE A 38 -9.93 13.19 -0.96
C ILE A 38 -9.66 13.86 0.39
N GLN A 39 -10.68 13.92 1.24
CA GLN A 39 -10.54 14.37 2.62
C GLN A 39 -10.18 13.18 3.50
N LEU A 40 -9.05 13.28 4.21
CA LEU A 40 -8.61 12.30 5.19
C LEU A 40 -8.61 12.92 6.58
N GLU A 41 -9.22 12.23 7.55
CA GLU A 41 -9.18 12.59 8.96
C GLU A 41 -8.40 11.52 9.73
N LEU A 42 -7.49 11.96 10.59
CA LEU A 42 -6.79 11.07 11.51
C LEU A 42 -7.72 10.75 12.68
N ILE A 43 -8.22 9.51 12.73
CA ILE A 43 -9.17 9.03 13.76
C ILE A 43 -8.50 8.20 14.86
N GLY A 44 -7.19 7.97 14.74
CA GLY A 44 -6.41 7.16 15.67
C GLY A 44 -4.97 6.96 15.18
N ARG A 45 -4.07 6.69 16.11
CA ARG A 45 -2.64 6.46 15.89
C ARG A 45 -2.15 5.44 16.90
N TYR A 46 -1.40 4.48 16.40
CA TYR A 46 -0.64 3.54 17.20
C TYR A 46 0.85 3.79 16.96
N ASP A 47 1.65 3.82 18.03
CA ASP A 47 3.11 3.86 17.97
C ASP A 47 3.66 2.45 18.21
N SER A 48 4.33 1.89 17.21
CA SER A 48 4.91 0.54 17.28
C SER A 48 6.13 0.44 18.19
N GLY A 49 6.69 1.57 18.61
CA GLY A 49 7.96 1.67 19.34
C GLY A 49 9.19 1.41 18.47
N ALA A 50 9.01 1.28 17.15
CA ALA A 50 10.10 1.03 16.22
C ALA A 50 10.96 2.28 16.00
N GLY A 51 12.28 2.09 15.92
CA GLY A 51 13.22 3.15 15.57
C GLY A 51 13.16 3.53 14.09
N PHE A 52 13.88 4.61 13.72
CA PHE A 52 14.07 4.98 12.32
C PHE A 52 14.77 3.88 11.53
N ASN A 53 14.34 3.63 10.29
CA ASN A 53 14.84 2.55 9.41
C ASN A 53 14.69 1.12 9.96
N GLN A 54 13.65 0.85 10.76
CA GLN A 54 13.27 -0.50 11.19
C GLN A 54 11.91 -0.89 10.59
N GLY A 55 11.62 -2.19 10.48
CA GLY A 55 10.29 -2.67 10.04
C GLY A 55 9.25 -2.35 11.12
N GLY A 56 8.52 -1.24 11.01
CA GLY A 56 7.64 -0.77 12.07
C GLY A 56 6.35 -1.59 12.20
N ALA A 57 5.23 -0.89 12.39
CA ALA A 57 3.91 -1.49 12.22
C ALA A 57 3.68 -1.78 10.73
N GLU A 58 3.53 -3.05 10.39
CA GLU A 58 3.34 -3.61 9.07
C GLU A 58 2.15 -4.59 9.12
N ILE A 59 1.57 -4.94 7.98
CA ILE A 59 0.56 -6.00 7.80
C ILE A 59 -0.48 -6.08 8.94
N VAL A 60 -1.62 -5.41 8.75
CA VAL A 60 -2.69 -5.34 9.75
C VAL A 60 -3.86 -6.26 9.41
N THR A 61 -4.43 -6.91 10.42
CA THR A 61 -5.76 -7.52 10.37
C THR A 61 -6.60 -7.08 11.55
N PHE A 62 -7.93 -7.09 11.41
CA PHE A 62 -8.86 -6.53 12.38
C PHE A 62 -9.98 -7.52 12.74
N ASP A 63 -10.17 -7.74 14.04
CA ASP A 63 -11.31 -8.48 14.56
C ASP A 63 -12.44 -7.53 14.93
N ARG A 64 -13.52 -7.59 14.15
CA ARG A 64 -14.74 -6.81 14.37
C ARG A 64 -15.47 -7.13 15.69
N TYR A 65 -15.27 -8.32 16.26
CA TYR A 65 -15.99 -8.73 17.47
C TYR A 65 -15.33 -8.15 18.72
N THR A 66 -14.02 -8.29 18.86
CA THR A 66 -13.24 -7.73 19.98
C THR A 66 -12.82 -6.28 19.76
N LYS A 67 -12.94 -5.76 18.53
CA LYS A 67 -12.41 -4.47 18.08
C LYS A 67 -10.89 -4.36 18.26
N GLN A 68 -10.18 -5.47 18.09
CA GLN A 68 -8.72 -5.51 18.18
C GLN A 68 -8.09 -5.60 16.79
N ALA A 69 -6.98 -4.89 16.62
CA ALA A 69 -6.08 -5.07 15.48
C ALA A 69 -4.91 -5.97 15.88
N PHE A 70 -4.52 -6.86 14.97
CA PHE A 70 -3.29 -7.63 15.05
C PHE A 70 -2.35 -7.10 13.98
N ILE A 71 -1.22 -6.55 14.42
CA ILE A 71 -0.29 -5.79 13.59
C ILE A 71 1.06 -6.47 13.66
N VAL A 72 1.64 -6.81 12.51
CA VAL A 72 3.03 -7.26 12.46
C VAL A 72 3.93 -6.10 12.85
N ASN A 73 4.85 -6.34 13.79
CA ASN A 73 5.88 -5.39 14.18
C ASN A 73 7.25 -5.99 13.86
N GLY A 74 7.80 -5.64 12.71
CA GLY A 74 9.06 -6.21 12.20
C GLY A 74 10.26 -5.92 13.11
N ALA A 75 10.32 -4.73 13.71
CA ALA A 75 11.39 -4.24 14.56
C ALA A 75 11.49 -5.05 15.86
N HIS A 76 10.35 -5.60 16.27
CA HIS A 76 10.24 -6.44 17.44
C HIS A 76 10.02 -7.92 17.10
N HIS A 77 10.01 -8.33 15.82
CA HIS A 77 9.65 -9.69 15.39
C HIS A 77 8.42 -10.25 16.14
N ALA A 78 7.37 -9.44 16.18
CA ALA A 78 6.21 -9.68 17.02
C ALA A 78 4.89 -9.34 16.32
N ILE A 79 3.78 -9.78 16.91
CA ILE A 79 2.43 -9.33 16.56
C ILE A 79 1.90 -8.49 17.73
N ASP A 80 1.69 -7.21 17.50
CA ASP A 80 1.07 -6.30 18.46
C ASP A 80 -0.45 -6.41 18.38
N ILE A 81 -1.09 -6.44 19.56
CA ILE A 81 -2.54 -6.46 19.72
C ILE A 81 -2.95 -5.07 20.19
N VAL A 82 -3.67 -4.33 19.34
CA VAL A 82 -4.05 -2.93 19.58
C VAL A 82 -5.56 -2.80 19.70
N ASP A 83 -6.00 -2.06 20.71
CA ASP A 83 -7.41 -1.76 20.93
C ASP A 83 -7.88 -0.63 20.01
N LEU A 84 -8.85 -0.93 19.14
CA LEU A 84 -9.47 0.04 18.25
C LEU A 84 -10.87 0.46 18.73
N SER A 85 -11.28 0.06 19.94
CA SER A 85 -12.64 0.33 20.44
C SER A 85 -12.91 1.82 20.70
N THR A 86 -11.86 2.63 20.87
CA THR A 86 -11.92 4.07 21.14
C THR A 86 -11.61 4.94 19.89
N ILE A 87 -11.57 4.34 18.69
CA ILE A 87 -11.36 5.12 17.45
C ILE A 87 -12.47 6.16 17.29
N GLY A 88 -12.08 7.39 16.90
CA GLY A 88 -13.00 8.50 16.70
C GLY A 88 -13.39 9.24 17.98
N ASP A 89 -12.91 8.80 19.15
CA ASP A 89 -12.95 9.59 20.37
C ASP A 89 -11.93 10.75 20.29
N SER A 90 -11.99 11.69 21.23
CA SER A 90 -11.02 12.81 21.30
C SER A 90 -9.57 12.37 21.55
N ASN A 91 -9.35 11.11 21.92
CA ASN A 91 -8.02 10.53 22.08
C ASN A 91 -7.57 9.83 20.80
N LEU A 92 -6.58 10.42 20.13
CA LEU A 92 -5.96 9.83 18.96
C LEU A 92 -4.99 8.69 19.29
N GLN A 93 -4.57 8.49 20.54
CA GLN A 93 -3.59 7.47 20.88
C GLN A 93 -4.27 6.15 21.22
N LEU A 94 -3.95 5.12 20.42
CA LEU A 94 -4.47 3.77 20.57
C LEU A 94 -3.59 2.95 21.54
N GLU A 95 -4.23 2.11 22.34
CA GLU A 95 -3.55 1.30 23.37
C GLU A 95 -3.12 -0.06 22.80
N ARG A 96 -1.86 -0.46 23.04
CA ARG A 96 -1.44 -1.86 22.86
C ARG A 96 -1.89 -2.69 24.06
N LYS A 97 -2.85 -3.59 23.85
CA LYS A 97 -3.35 -4.54 24.86
C LYS A 97 -2.38 -5.69 25.12
N GLY A 98 -1.61 -6.07 24.12
CA GLY A 98 -0.71 -7.21 24.21
C GLY A 98 0.29 -7.28 23.07
N ARG A 99 1.24 -8.21 23.21
CA ARG A 99 2.24 -8.54 22.20
C ARG A 99 2.47 -10.05 22.22
N ILE A 100 2.42 -10.66 21.04
CA ILE A 100 2.85 -12.03 20.82
C ILE A 100 4.27 -11.99 20.29
N GLN A 101 5.22 -12.43 21.12
CA GLN A 101 6.64 -12.43 20.75
C GLN A 101 6.93 -13.65 19.87
N VAL A 102 6.82 -13.49 18.55
CA VAL A 102 6.92 -14.61 17.60
C VAL A 102 8.32 -15.22 17.62
N SER A 103 9.36 -14.41 17.78
CA SER A 103 10.75 -14.87 17.90
C SER A 103 11.00 -15.81 19.09
N GLU A 104 10.11 -15.85 20.09
CA GLU A 104 10.23 -16.71 21.28
C GLU A 104 9.47 -18.04 21.13
N LEU A 105 8.77 -18.25 20.02
CA LEU A 105 8.01 -19.47 19.78
C LEU A 105 8.94 -20.62 19.37
N ASP A 106 8.80 -21.75 20.04
CA ASP A 106 9.43 -22.99 19.60
C ASP A 106 8.66 -23.59 18.43
N LEU A 107 9.18 -23.40 17.21
CA LEU A 107 8.62 -23.94 15.97
C LEU A 107 9.27 -25.28 15.56
N GLY A 108 9.99 -25.93 16.47
CA GLY A 108 10.64 -27.21 16.23
C GLY A 108 12.13 -27.12 15.95
N ALA A 109 12.79 -28.27 16.02
CA ALA A 109 14.24 -28.40 16.15
C ALA A 109 15.03 -27.65 15.06
N GLY A 110 15.58 -26.49 15.45
CA GLY A 110 16.53 -25.70 14.66
C GLY A 110 15.90 -24.73 13.65
N PHE A 111 14.58 -24.54 13.67
CA PHE A 111 13.95 -23.51 12.83
C PHE A 111 14.31 -22.11 13.37
N GLN A 112 15.01 -21.34 12.55
CA GLN A 112 15.31 -19.93 12.83
C GLN A 112 14.25 -19.07 12.14
N ILE A 113 13.50 -18.31 12.93
CA ILE A 113 12.40 -17.48 12.46
C ILE A 113 12.96 -16.25 11.73
N GLY A 114 12.52 -16.06 10.48
CA GLY A 114 12.67 -14.80 9.76
C GLY A 114 11.53 -13.83 10.05
N ASP A 115 11.24 -12.91 9.14
CA ASP A 115 10.20 -11.89 9.37
C ASP A 115 8.78 -12.44 9.21
N ILE A 116 7.82 -11.89 9.94
CA ILE A 116 6.41 -12.28 9.80
C ILE A 116 5.88 -11.68 8.50
N THR A 117 5.37 -12.52 7.59
CA THR A 117 4.97 -12.09 6.24
C THR A 117 3.46 -12.05 6.02
N SER A 118 2.67 -12.58 6.95
CA SER A 118 1.22 -12.48 6.92
C SER A 118 0.61 -12.72 8.29
N VAL A 119 -0.59 -12.16 8.52
CA VAL A 119 -1.45 -12.46 9.67
C VAL A 119 -2.91 -12.47 9.24
N ALA A 120 -3.69 -13.41 9.77
CA ALA A 120 -5.11 -13.56 9.48
C ALA A 120 -5.87 -14.00 10.74
N ILE A 121 -7.13 -13.57 10.85
CA ILE A 121 -8.04 -13.99 11.92
C ILE A 121 -8.96 -15.09 11.38
N HIS A 122 -9.12 -16.16 12.15
CA HIS A 122 -10.12 -17.19 11.86
C HIS A 122 -11.53 -16.56 11.88
N PRO A 123 -12.48 -16.91 10.98
CA PRO A 123 -13.79 -16.26 10.91
C PRO A 123 -14.60 -16.24 12.21
N GLY A 124 -14.33 -17.17 13.12
CA GLY A 124 -14.94 -17.23 14.45
C GLY A 124 -14.31 -16.32 15.51
N GLY A 125 -13.19 -15.64 15.22
CA GLY A 125 -12.47 -14.75 16.15
C GLY A 125 -11.57 -15.46 17.17
N ASP A 126 -11.70 -16.78 17.31
CA ASP A 126 -11.03 -17.56 18.37
C ASP A 126 -9.54 -17.86 18.10
N PHE A 127 -9.04 -17.61 16.89
CA PHE A 127 -7.67 -17.91 16.51
C PHE A 127 -7.11 -16.85 15.57
N ILE A 128 -5.80 -16.62 15.66
CA ILE A 128 -5.03 -16.00 14.59
C ILE A 128 -4.09 -17.02 13.96
N ALA A 129 -3.82 -16.81 12.67
CA ALA A 129 -2.81 -17.52 11.89
C ALA A 129 -1.79 -16.51 11.38
N PHE A 130 -0.52 -16.90 11.31
CA PHE A 130 0.53 -16.09 10.69
C PHE A 130 1.58 -16.97 10.00
N SER A 131 2.32 -16.40 9.07
CA SER A 131 3.42 -17.07 8.36
C SER A 131 4.77 -16.46 8.73
N VAL A 132 5.75 -17.33 8.93
CA VAL A 132 7.17 -16.97 9.08
C VAL A 132 8.03 -17.82 8.14
N PRO A 133 8.85 -17.21 7.27
CA PRO A 133 9.91 -17.90 6.56
C PRO A 133 11.09 -18.17 7.51
N ALA A 134 12.01 -19.04 7.11
CA ALA A 134 13.26 -19.20 7.85
C ALA A 134 14.21 -18.00 7.62
N GLU A 135 15.05 -17.67 8.61
CA GLU A 135 16.01 -16.53 8.61
C GLU A 135 17.12 -16.64 7.52
N ARG A 136 17.09 -17.67 6.66
CA ARG A 136 17.99 -17.81 5.51
C ARG A 136 17.40 -18.74 4.42
N GLU A 137 17.37 -18.28 3.17
CA GLU A 137 16.93 -19.00 1.95
C GLU A 137 17.73 -20.28 1.58
N ARG A 138 18.49 -20.88 2.50
CA ARG A 138 19.24 -22.12 2.22
C ARG A 138 18.49 -23.41 2.52
N ILE A 139 17.33 -23.34 3.17
CA ILE A 139 16.48 -24.50 3.41
C ILE A 139 15.05 -24.05 3.15
N MET A 140 14.44 -24.58 2.09
CA MET A 140 13.04 -24.30 1.73
C MET A 140 12.12 -24.74 2.87
N GLY A 141 11.57 -23.79 3.62
CA GLY A 141 10.64 -24.07 4.71
C GLY A 141 9.83 -22.83 5.07
N GLU A 142 8.50 -22.96 4.96
CA GLU A 142 7.51 -22.01 5.46
C GLU A 142 6.75 -22.69 6.59
N SER A 143 6.60 -22.00 7.72
CA SER A 143 5.82 -22.49 8.86
C SER A 143 4.61 -21.60 9.07
N SER A 144 3.45 -22.23 9.33
CA SER A 144 2.21 -21.55 9.71
C SER A 144 1.77 -22.03 11.07
N LEU A 145 1.50 -21.10 11.99
CA LEU A 145 1.08 -21.41 13.35
C LEU A 145 -0.31 -20.83 13.64
N LEU A 146 -1.14 -21.60 14.35
CA LEU A 146 -2.43 -21.18 14.90
C LEU A 146 -2.28 -20.92 16.40
N ILE A 147 -2.58 -19.70 16.84
CA ILE A 147 -2.58 -19.35 18.26
C ILE A 147 -4.02 -19.13 18.74
N PRO A 148 -4.47 -19.81 19.81
CA PRO A 148 -5.79 -19.55 20.40
C PRO A 148 -5.83 -18.18 21.06
N MET A 149 -6.90 -17.45 20.81
CA MET A 149 -7.24 -16.21 21.51
C MET A 149 -8.06 -16.60 22.76
N GLY A 150 -7.49 -16.38 23.94
CA GLY A 150 -8.24 -16.55 25.19
C GLY A 150 -9.45 -15.59 25.20
N LYS A 151 -10.64 -16.12 25.46
CA LYS A 151 -11.87 -15.33 25.60
C LYS A 151 -11.91 -14.60 26.92
#